data_AF-A0A6I4N248-F1
#
_entry.id   AF-A0A6I4N248-F1
#
_cell.length_a   1.000
_cell.length_b   1.000
_cell.length_c   1.000
_cell.angle_alpha   90.00
_cell.angle_beta   90.00
_cell.angle_gamma   90.00
#
_symmetry.space_group_name_H-M   'P 1'
#
loop_
_entity.id
_entity.type
_entity.pdbx_description
1 polymer ?
#
loop_
_entity_poly.entity_id
_entity_poly.type
_entity_poly.pdbx_seq_one_letter_code
_entity_poly.pdbx_strand_id
1 'polypeptide(L)'
;MTKYVKGDEVWEQRRRSFAKVLSVHGSALSLENDAGAQWIARAEQCTPATDAVDQAAPDGTRPMKALPGDVQVSDYVWVAGAYREVIDMRGSSHIGGKILVLKGHGLWVMPYTGTVYRPVHVRTTR
;
A
#
# COMPACT_ATOMS: atom_id res chain seq x y z
N MET A 1 17.52 12.68 -16.57
CA MET A 1 17.46 12.09 -15.21
C MET A 1 16.36 11.05 -15.21
N THR A 2 16.67 9.79 -14.91
CA THR A 2 15.69 8.71 -14.90
C THR A 2 14.95 8.74 -13.55
N LYS A 3 13.64 8.95 -13.60
CA LYS A 3 12.77 9.13 -12.41
C LYS A 3 12.65 7.87 -11.53
N TYR A 4 13.06 6.72 -12.03
CA TYR A 4 12.89 5.41 -11.39
C TYR A 4 14.18 4.60 -11.45
N VAL A 5 14.39 3.78 -10.43
CA VAL A 5 15.48 2.79 -10.36
C VAL A 5 14.92 1.38 -10.12
N LYS A 6 15.72 0.37 -10.43
CA LYS A 6 15.35 -1.02 -10.15
C LYS A 6 15.10 -1.21 -8.65
N GLY A 7 13.98 -1.85 -8.32
CA GLY A 7 13.53 -2.07 -6.94
C GLY A 7 12.49 -1.06 -6.45
N ASP A 8 12.29 0.07 -7.15
CA ASP A 8 11.24 1.02 -6.81
C ASP A 8 9.86 0.37 -6.94
N GLU A 9 8.98 0.64 -5.98
CA GLU A 9 7.56 0.38 -6.14
C GLU A 9 6.91 1.57 -6.86
N VAL A 10 6.13 1.27 -7.88
CA VAL A 10 5.39 2.25 -8.66
C VAL A 10 3.94 1.83 -8.81
N TRP A 11 3.05 2.82 -8.89
CA TRP A 11 1.69 2.65 -9.36
C TRP A 11 1.64 2.89 -10.85
N GLU A 12 1.16 1.91 -11.61
CA GLU A 12 0.89 2.05 -13.03
C GLU A 12 -0.59 2.44 -13.23
N GLN A 13 -0.81 3.59 -13.84
CA GLN A 13 -2.14 4.21 -13.93
C GLN A 13 -3.12 3.45 -14.84
N ARG A 14 -2.62 2.80 -15.90
CA ARG A 14 -3.45 2.17 -16.96
C ARG A 14 -4.12 0.88 -16.49
N ARG A 15 -3.36 0.07 -15.76
CA ARG A 15 -3.73 -1.20 -15.14
C ARG A 15 -4.24 -1.00 -13.74
N ARG A 16 -4.06 0.20 -13.17
CA ARG A 16 -4.39 0.50 -11.77
C ARG A 16 -3.81 -0.58 -10.87
N SER A 17 -2.52 -0.85 -11.05
CA SER A 17 -1.81 -1.88 -10.31
C SER A 17 -0.47 -1.36 -9.85
N PHE A 18 -0.09 -1.72 -8.62
CA PHE A 18 1.26 -1.52 -8.14
C PHE A 18 2.16 -2.62 -8.67
N ALA A 19 3.43 -2.28 -8.83
CA ALA A 19 4.47 -3.20 -9.22
C ALA A 19 5.84 -2.68 -8.81
N LYS A 20 6.78 -3.61 -8.70
CA LYS A 20 8.21 -3.32 -8.54
C LYS A 20 8.87 -3.17 -9.90
N VAL A 21 9.74 -2.19 -10.01
CA VAL A 21 10.57 -1.98 -11.20
C VAL A 21 11.67 -3.05 -11.24
N LEU A 22 11.55 -3.97 -12.19
CA LEU A 22 12.57 -5.00 -12.47
C LEU A 22 13.74 -4.44 -13.28
N SER A 23 13.45 -3.58 -14.26
CA SER A 23 14.46 -2.91 -15.09
C SER A 23 13.93 -1.63 -15.71
N VAL A 24 14.84 -0.72 -16.07
CA VAL A 24 14.53 0.57 -16.69
C VAL A 24 15.23 0.65 -18.04
N HIS A 25 14.46 0.87 -19.11
CA HIS A 25 14.95 0.97 -20.48
C HIS A 25 14.44 2.27 -21.11
N GLY A 26 15.20 3.36 -20.95
CA GLY A 26 14.80 4.68 -21.45
C GLY A 26 13.51 5.15 -20.79
N SER A 27 12.41 5.20 -21.55
CA SER A 27 11.07 5.57 -21.07
C SER A 27 10.18 4.36 -20.71
N ALA A 28 10.68 3.13 -20.84
CA ALA A 28 9.96 1.91 -20.49
C ALA A 28 10.46 1.33 -19.16
N LEU A 29 9.52 0.84 -18.35
CA LEU A 29 9.76 0.13 -17.09
C LEU A 29 9.25 -1.30 -17.23
N SER A 30 10.10 -2.28 -16.94
CA SER A 30 9.67 -3.66 -16.71
C SER A 30 9.20 -3.75 -15.26
N LEU A 31 7.96 -4.18 -15.07
CA LEU A 31 7.25 -4.16 -13.81
C LEU A 31 6.79 -5.57 -13.42
N GLU A 32 6.78 -5.87 -12.13
CA GLU A 32 6.24 -7.11 -11.56
C GLU A 32 5.37 -6.81 -10.33
N ASN A 33 4.15 -7.36 -10.27
CA ASN A 33 3.33 -7.26 -9.06
C ASN A 33 3.58 -8.42 -8.08
N ASP A 34 3.00 -8.32 -6.89
CA ASP A 34 3.15 -9.35 -5.85
C ASP A 34 2.53 -10.71 -6.23
N ALA A 35 1.69 -10.77 -7.27
CA ALA A 35 1.18 -12.02 -7.82
C ALA A 35 2.14 -12.66 -8.83
N GLY A 36 3.31 -12.08 -9.06
CA GLY A 36 4.32 -12.54 -10.03
C GLY A 36 3.97 -12.22 -11.49
N ALA A 37 2.94 -11.39 -11.74
CA ALA A 37 2.60 -10.97 -13.09
C ALA A 37 3.55 -9.87 -13.55
N GLN A 38 4.16 -10.06 -14.72
CA GLN A 38 5.12 -9.12 -15.30
C GLN A 38 4.55 -8.36 -16.50
N TRP A 39 4.95 -7.10 -16.68
CA TRP A 39 4.61 -6.31 -17.87
C TRP A 39 5.53 -5.12 -18.10
N ILE A 40 5.39 -4.51 -19.26
CA ILE A 40 6.09 -3.27 -19.61
C ILE A 40 5.11 -2.10 -19.52
N ALA A 41 5.52 -1.04 -18.84
CA ALA A 41 4.77 0.22 -18.72
C ALA A 41 5.64 1.40 -19.12
N ARG A 42 5.01 2.51 -19.54
CA ARG A 42 5.75 3.75 -19.77
C ARG A 42 5.98 4.46 -18.45
N ALA A 43 7.18 5.00 -18.24
CA ALA A 43 7.54 5.76 -17.05
C ALA A 43 6.60 6.95 -16.78
N GLU A 44 6.06 7.57 -17.82
CA GLU A 44 5.06 8.66 -17.75
C GLU A 44 3.70 8.21 -17.20
N GLN A 45 3.37 6.92 -17.30
CA GLN A 45 2.15 6.30 -16.77
C GLN A 45 2.36 5.72 -15.37
N CYS A 46 3.58 5.82 -14.86
CA CYS A 46 3.94 5.36 -13.54
C CYS A 46 4.09 6.56 -12.60
N THR A 47 3.73 6.34 -11.35
CA THR A 47 3.98 7.27 -10.25
C THR A 47 4.70 6.51 -9.14
N PRO A 48 5.70 7.09 -8.44
CA PRO A 48 6.28 6.47 -7.26
C PRO A 48 5.18 6.03 -6.30
N ALA A 49 5.30 4.82 -5.73
CA ALA A 49 4.26 4.27 -4.89
C ALA A 49 3.92 5.20 -3.71
N THR A 50 4.91 5.89 -3.14
CA THR A 50 4.69 6.89 -2.09
C THR A 50 3.68 7.97 -2.47
N ASP A 51 3.80 8.52 -3.67
CA ASP A 51 2.93 9.62 -4.12
C ASP A 51 1.57 9.08 -4.56
N ALA A 52 1.53 7.85 -5.09
CA ALA A 52 0.30 7.20 -5.53
C ALA A 52 -0.58 6.71 -4.37
N VAL A 53 0.05 6.26 -3.28
CA VAL A 53 -0.61 5.87 -2.04
C VAL A 53 -1.45 7.05 -1.55
N ASP A 54 -0.85 8.23 -1.37
CA ASP A 54 -1.61 9.43 -0.96
C ASP A 54 -2.76 9.81 -1.91
N GLN A 55 -2.60 9.62 -3.22
CA GLN A 55 -3.65 9.92 -4.21
C GLN A 55 -4.80 8.91 -4.24
N ALA A 56 -4.54 7.65 -3.91
CA ALA A 56 -5.53 6.58 -3.96
C ALA A 56 -6.20 6.30 -2.60
N ALA A 57 -5.91 7.13 -1.59
CA ALA A 57 -6.42 6.98 -0.23
C ALA A 57 -7.95 6.79 -0.22
N PRO A 58 -8.50 5.88 0.62
CA PRO A 58 -9.94 5.70 0.68
C PRO A 58 -10.62 7.00 1.16
N ASP A 59 -11.74 7.35 0.53
CA ASP A 59 -12.48 8.57 0.87
C ASP A 59 -12.87 8.59 2.35
N GLY A 60 -12.82 9.79 2.94
CA GLY A 60 -13.16 9.99 4.35
C GLY A 60 -12.14 9.39 5.33
N THR A 61 -10.93 9.05 4.87
CA THR A 61 -9.84 8.64 5.75
C THR A 61 -8.80 9.75 5.93
N ARG A 62 -8.01 9.66 7.01
CA ARG A 62 -6.87 10.54 7.27
C ARG A 62 -5.59 9.70 7.39
N PRO A 63 -4.50 10.06 6.70
CA PRO A 63 -3.21 9.40 6.88
C PRO A 63 -2.65 9.67 8.29
N MET A 64 -2.12 8.64 8.91
CA MET A 64 -1.47 8.69 10.22
C MET A 64 -0.28 7.73 10.25
N LYS A 65 0.84 8.13 10.87
CA LYS A 65 1.91 7.20 11.23
C LYS A 65 1.49 6.40 12.46
N ALA A 66 1.51 5.07 12.35
CA ALA A 66 1.11 4.17 13.42
C ALA A 66 2.18 3.10 13.65
N LEU A 67 2.50 2.84 14.92
CA LEU A 67 3.22 1.61 15.31
C LEU A 67 2.27 0.41 15.14
N PRO A 68 2.78 -0.83 15.07
CA PRO A 68 1.92 -2.02 15.05
C PRO A 68 0.91 -2.06 16.22
N GLY A 69 1.26 -1.47 17.37
CA GLY A 69 0.38 -1.33 18.53
C GLY A 69 -0.77 -0.32 18.34
N ASP A 70 -0.57 0.72 17.52
CA ASP A 70 -1.51 1.85 17.36
C ASP A 70 -2.57 1.61 16.28
N VAL A 71 -2.41 0.56 15.48
CA VAL A 71 -3.37 0.15 14.45
C VAL A 71 -4.67 -0.30 15.10
N GLN A 72 -5.78 0.10 14.48
CA GLN A 72 -7.15 -0.20 14.91
C GLN A 72 -7.89 -1.00 13.83
N VAL A 73 -8.93 -1.72 14.24
CA VAL A 73 -9.92 -2.26 13.31
C VAL A 73 -10.58 -1.09 12.58
N SER A 74 -10.87 -1.27 11.29
CA SER A 74 -11.32 -0.27 10.31
C SER A 74 -10.24 0.68 9.79
N ASP A 75 -9.01 0.64 10.30
CA ASP A 75 -7.90 1.32 9.62
C ASP A 75 -7.65 0.67 8.26
N TYR A 76 -7.25 1.47 7.28
CA TYR A 76 -6.81 0.99 5.98
C TYR A 76 -5.29 0.97 5.91
N VAL A 77 -4.71 -0.18 5.60
CA VAL A 77 -3.28 -0.34 5.32
C VAL A 77 -3.07 -0.56 3.84
N TRP A 78 -1.98 -0.02 3.32
CA TRP A 78 -1.57 -0.24 1.95
C TRP A 78 -0.81 -1.57 1.84
N VAL A 79 -1.44 -2.61 1.28
CA VAL A 79 -0.86 -3.96 1.18
C VAL A 79 -1.21 -4.61 -0.15
N ALA A 80 -0.20 -5.15 -0.82
CA ALA A 80 -0.33 -5.86 -2.09
C ALA A 80 -1.07 -5.04 -3.16
N GLY A 81 -0.65 -3.78 -3.33
CA GLY A 81 -1.18 -2.91 -4.36
C GLY A 81 -2.59 -2.36 -4.12
N ALA A 82 -3.14 -2.47 -2.91
CA ALA A 82 -4.45 -1.91 -2.58
C ALA A 82 -4.52 -1.44 -1.11
N TYR A 83 -5.43 -0.50 -0.85
CA TYR A 83 -5.89 -0.23 0.50
C TYR A 83 -6.78 -1.36 0.99
N ARG A 84 -6.43 -1.90 2.16
CA ARG A 84 -7.15 -3.01 2.76
C ARG A 84 -7.56 -2.63 4.16
N GLU A 85 -8.86 -2.75 4.40
CA GLU A 85 -9.46 -2.57 5.70
C GLU A 85 -8.97 -3.66 6.66
N VAL A 86 -8.46 -3.23 7.82
CA VAL A 86 -8.18 -4.12 8.95
C VAL A 86 -9.50 -4.53 9.57
N ILE A 87 -9.86 -5.80 9.45
CA ILE A 87 -11.14 -6.32 9.97
C ILE A 87 -10.98 -7.03 11.32
N ASP A 88 -9.77 -7.47 11.65
CA ASP A 88 -9.43 -8.10 12.93
C ASP A 88 -7.92 -7.98 13.16
N MET A 89 -7.47 -8.16 14.41
CA MET A 89 -6.07 -8.09 14.79
C MET A 89 -5.73 -9.18 15.79
N ARG A 90 -4.56 -9.80 15.64
CA ARG A 90 -4.06 -10.83 16.55
C ARG A 90 -2.80 -10.39 17.27
N GLY A 91 -2.56 -11.04 18.41
CA GLY A 91 -1.42 -10.81 19.29
C GLY A 91 -0.07 -10.92 18.56
N SER A 92 0.94 -10.28 19.16
CA SER A 92 2.26 -10.09 18.57
C SER A 92 2.88 -11.41 18.10
N SER A 93 3.47 -11.42 16.91
CA SER A 93 4.45 -12.45 16.58
C SER A 93 5.66 -12.29 17.52
N HIS A 94 6.45 -13.35 17.72
CA HIS A 94 7.66 -13.35 18.56
C HIS A 94 8.73 -12.30 18.20
N ILE A 95 8.52 -11.50 17.15
CA ILE A 95 9.46 -10.52 16.58
C ILE A 95 8.90 -9.08 16.67
N GLY A 96 7.90 -8.81 17.52
CA GLY A 96 7.44 -7.45 17.82
C GLY A 96 6.50 -6.80 16.78
N GLY A 97 5.96 -7.58 15.83
CA GLY A 97 4.98 -7.13 14.85
C GLY A 97 3.53 -7.46 15.25
N LYS A 98 2.55 -6.72 14.72
CA LYS A 98 1.10 -6.98 14.90
C LYS A 98 0.58 -7.77 13.69
N ILE A 99 -0.17 -8.83 13.93
CA ILE A 99 -0.83 -9.58 12.85
C ILE A 99 -2.17 -8.88 12.58
N LEU A 100 -2.35 -8.38 11.36
CA LEU A 100 -3.59 -7.78 10.88
C LEU A 100 -4.33 -8.80 10.02
N VAL A 101 -5.64 -8.91 10.22
CA VAL A 101 -6.53 -9.62 9.30
C VAL A 101 -7.10 -8.58 8.35
N LEU A 102 -6.73 -8.68 7.09
CA LEU A 102 -7.08 -7.70 6.06
C LEU A 102 -8.20 -8.21 5.16
N LYS A 103 -9.20 -7.37 4.93
CA LYS A 103 -10.34 -7.69 4.05
C LYS A 103 -9.86 -8.04 2.64
N GLY A 104 -10.26 -9.21 2.15
CA GLY A 104 -9.90 -9.71 0.82
C GLY A 104 -8.41 -10.04 0.60
N HIS A 105 -7.61 -10.14 1.67
CA HIS A 105 -6.20 -10.58 1.62
C HIS A 105 -5.89 -11.66 2.66
N GLY A 106 -6.48 -11.57 3.85
CA GLY A 106 -6.17 -12.48 4.96
C GLY A 106 -5.08 -11.92 5.86
N LEU A 107 -4.26 -12.81 6.43
CA LEU A 107 -3.27 -12.43 7.44
C LEU A 107 -2.12 -11.65 6.81
N TRP A 108 -1.76 -10.53 7.44
CA TRP A 108 -0.58 -9.76 7.10
C TRP A 108 0.11 -9.29 8.37
N VAL A 109 1.44 -9.43 8.43
CA VAL A 109 2.22 -8.97 9.58
C VAL A 109 2.64 -7.53 9.31
N MET A 110 2.33 -6.63 10.23
CA MET A 110 2.90 -5.29 10.26
C MET A 110 4.23 -5.32 11.03
N PRO A 111 5.39 -5.25 10.35
CA PRO A 111 6.69 -5.46 10.99
C PRO A 111 7.23 -4.21 11.71
N TYR A 112 6.83 -3.01 11.30
CA TYR A 112 7.36 -1.74 11.79
C TYR A 112 6.34 -0.61 11.60
N THR A 113 6.69 0.60 12.04
CA THR A 113 5.87 1.81 11.88
C THR A 113 5.49 2.04 10.41
N GLY A 114 4.20 2.17 10.13
CA GLY A 114 3.67 2.38 8.79
C GLY A 114 2.72 3.55 8.71
N THR A 115 2.38 3.98 7.50
CA THR A 115 1.24 4.88 7.30
C THR A 115 -0.03 4.04 7.26
N VAL A 116 -0.99 4.37 8.11
CA VAL A 116 -2.37 3.86 8.07
C VAL A 116 -3.32 4.98 7.68
N TYR A 117 -4.45 4.62 7.10
CA TYR A 117 -5.51 5.55 6.73
C TYR A 117 -6.71 5.28 7.61
N ARG A 118 -6.89 6.12 8.63
CA ARG A 118 -7.93 5.96 9.63
C ARG A 118 -9.21 6.64 9.16
N PRO A 119 -10.37 5.97 9.20
CA PRO A 119 -11.65 6.61 8.95
C PRO A 119 -11.86 7.82 9.86
N VAL A 120 -12.12 8.97 9.25
CA VAL A 120 -12.58 10.17 9.96
C VAL A 120 -14.06 9.94 10.20
N HIS A 121 -14.40 9.42 11.38
CA HIS A 121 -15.79 9.39 11.79
C HIS A 121 -16.29 10.83 11.86
N VAL A 122 -17.12 11.22 10.91
CA VAL A 122 -17.99 12.37 11.07
C VAL A 122 -18.91 11.98 12.22
N ARG A 123 -18.79 12.63 13.37
CA ARG A 123 -19.81 12.51 14.41
C ARG A 123 -21.11 13.01 13.78
N THR A 124 -21.95 12.09 13.31
CA THR A 124 -23.34 12.42 13.01
C THR A 124 -23.99 12.72 14.36
N THR A 125 -24.01 14.00 14.74
CA THR A 125 -24.90 14.45 15.81
C THR A 125 -26.33 14.32 15.31
N ARG A 126 -27.03 13.35 15.92
CA ARG A 126 -28.47 13.09 15.93
C ARG A 126 -29.08 12.37 14.74
#